data_AF-A0A7U7GDP5-F1
#
_entry.id   AF-A0A7U7GDP5-F1
#
_cell.length_a   1.000
_cell.length_b   1.000
_cell.length_c   1.000
_cell.angle_alpha   90.00
_cell.angle_beta   90.00
_cell.angle_gamma   90.00
#
_symmetry.space_group_name_H-M   'P 1'
#
loop_
_entity.id
_entity.type
_entity.pdbx_description
1 polymer ?
#
loop_
_entity_poly.entity_id
_entity_poly.type
_entity_poly.pdbx_seq_one_letter_code
_entity_poly.pdbx_strand_id
1 'polypeptide(L)'
;MPMNRIQFQPGLSLPAFLEQFGAETHGETALERARWPEGFRCPHCGEAGHDVLRQRGRKTFQCQCCRVQTALIAGTVFQSTPLVLTLWFLAIYLISQVKTGLSALALKRHLGVSYPTA
;
A
#
# COMPACT_ATOMS: atom_id res chain seq x y z
N MET A 1 -21.47 -29.87 13.80
CA MET A 1 -20.99 -29.69 12.41
C MET A 1 -19.59 -29.09 12.48
N PRO A 2 -18.58 -29.68 11.82
CA PRO A 2 -17.25 -29.08 11.82
C PRO A 2 -17.28 -27.76 11.04
N MET A 3 -16.90 -26.66 11.69
CA MET A 3 -16.78 -25.35 11.02
C MET A 3 -15.67 -25.41 9.97
N ASN A 4 -15.99 -25.01 8.74
CA ASN A 4 -15.01 -24.92 7.66
C ASN A 4 -14.05 -23.74 7.94
N ARG A 5 -12.81 -24.04 8.32
CA ARG A 5 -11.79 -23.02 8.67
C ARG A 5 -11.49 -22.04 7.54
N ILE A 6 -11.65 -22.45 6.27
CA ILE A 6 -11.48 -21.56 5.10
C ILE A 6 -12.65 -20.58 5.01
N GLN A 7 -13.86 -21.04 5.33
CA GLN A 7 -15.04 -20.17 5.30
C GLN A 7 -15.10 -19.19 6.47
N PHE A 8 -14.60 -19.58 7.64
CA PHE A 8 -14.62 -18.82 8.89
C PHE A 8 -13.23 -18.26 9.26
N GLN A 9 -12.42 -17.90 8.26
CA GLN A 9 -11.15 -17.24 8.52
C GLN A 9 -11.38 -15.87 9.19
N PRO A 10 -10.61 -15.52 10.24
CA PRO A 10 -10.69 -14.20 10.85
C PRO A 10 -10.24 -13.16 9.82
N GLY A 11 -11.15 -12.26 9.46
CA GLY A 11 -10.88 -11.13 8.58
C GLY A 11 -10.56 -9.86 9.36
N LEU A 12 -9.92 -8.90 8.69
CA LEU A 12 -9.86 -7.53 9.18
C LEU A 12 -11.24 -6.90 9.01
N SER A 13 -11.82 -6.34 10.07
CA SER A 13 -13.10 -5.62 9.98
C SER A 13 -12.90 -4.24 9.35
N LEU A 14 -13.96 -3.67 8.76
CA LEU A 14 -13.89 -2.34 8.15
C LEU A 14 -13.46 -1.24 9.15
N PRO A 15 -14.00 -1.19 10.40
CA PRO A 15 -13.51 -0.23 11.38
C PRO A 15 -12.02 -0.39 11.71
N ALA A 16 -11.56 -1.63 11.94
CA ALA A 16 -10.15 -1.92 12.20
C ALA A 16 -9.25 -1.54 11.02
N PHE A 17 -9.73 -1.74 9.79
CA PHE A 17 -9.05 -1.27 8.58
C PHE A 17 -8.91 0.26 8.56
N LEU A 18 -9.99 0.99 8.85
CA LEU A 18 -9.96 2.46 8.84
C LEU A 18 -9.03 3.03 9.93
N GLU A 19 -8.97 2.39 11.10
CA GLU A 19 -7.99 2.75 12.13
C GLU A 19 -6.55 2.57 11.64
N GLN A 20 -6.28 1.45 10.95
CA GLN A 20 -4.93 1.10 10.52
C GLN A 20 -4.48 1.79 9.22
N PHE A 21 -5.39 2.12 8.31
CA PHE A 21 -5.05 2.62 6.96
C PHE A 21 -5.84 3.87 6.53
N GLY A 22 -6.73 4.39 7.38
CA GLY A 22 -7.59 5.53 7.04
C GLY A 22 -6.85 6.85 6.82
N ALA A 23 -5.61 6.97 7.31
CA ALA A 23 -4.74 8.11 7.07
C ALA A 23 -3.61 7.75 6.08
N GLU A 24 -3.26 8.69 5.19
CA GLU A 24 -2.20 8.48 4.19
C GLU A 24 -0.85 8.14 4.82
N THR A 25 -0.53 8.77 5.97
CA THR A 25 0.69 8.51 6.75
C THR A 25 0.78 7.08 7.27
N HIS A 26 -0.35 6.47 7.63
CA HIS A 26 -0.39 5.07 8.06
C HIS A 26 -0.10 4.14 6.87
N GLY A 27 -0.66 4.45 5.70
CA GLY A 27 -0.38 3.73 4.47
C GLY A 27 1.10 3.77 4.06
N GLU A 28 1.74 4.94 4.15
CA GLU A 28 3.18 5.09 3.91
C GLU A 28 4.00 4.25 4.90
N THR A 29 3.68 4.32 6.18
CA THR A 29 4.40 3.57 7.24
C THR A 29 4.24 2.06 7.05
N ALA A 30 3.04 1.60 6.73
CA ALA A 30 2.78 0.19 6.48
C ALA A 30 3.53 -0.30 5.23
N LEU A 31 3.53 0.48 4.16
CA LEU A 31 4.25 0.15 2.93
C LEU A 31 5.76 0.11 3.16
N GLU A 32 6.30 1.05 3.93
CA GLU A 32 7.72 1.09 4.29
C GLU A 32 8.14 -0.14 5.10
N ARG A 33 7.37 -0.52 6.12
CA ARG A 33 7.63 -1.74 6.90
C ARG A 33 7.51 -3.01 6.08
N ALA A 34 6.54 -3.08 5.17
CA ALA A 34 6.36 -4.24 4.29
C ALA A 34 7.51 -4.36 3.29
N ARG A 35 7.98 -3.24 2.75
CA ARG A 35 9.05 -3.19 1.75
C ARG A 35 10.43 -3.41 2.37
N TRP A 36 10.66 -2.85 3.55
CA TRP A 36 11.95 -2.84 4.24
C TRP A 36 11.76 -3.20 5.72
N PRO A 37 11.60 -4.49 6.05
CA PRO A 37 11.37 -4.93 7.42
C PRO A 37 12.50 -4.56 8.39
N GLU A 38 13.74 -4.52 7.89
CA GLU A 38 14.95 -4.19 8.66
C GLU A 38 15.40 -2.73 8.46
N GLY A 39 14.58 -1.90 7.81
CA GLY A 39 14.93 -0.54 7.42
C GLY A 39 15.44 -0.41 5.99
N PHE A 40 15.46 0.83 5.49
CA PHE A 40 15.78 1.14 4.09
C PHE A 40 17.14 0.56 3.68
N ARG A 41 17.14 -0.15 2.55
CA ARG A 41 18.37 -0.51 1.84
C ARG A 41 18.29 0.04 0.42
N CYS A 42 19.34 0.74 0.01
CA CYS A 42 19.39 1.30 -1.33
C CYS A 42 19.31 0.18 -2.39
N PRO A 43 18.37 0.25 -3.35
CA PRO A 43 18.25 -0.78 -4.38
C PRO A 43 19.43 -0.81 -5.36
N HIS A 44 20.26 0.24 -5.40
CA HIS A 44 21.42 0.33 -6.30
C HIS A 44 22.71 -0.17 -5.64
N CYS A 45 22.99 0.24 -4.40
CA CYS A 45 24.27 -0.06 -3.74
C CYS A 45 24.15 -0.88 -2.44
N GLY A 46 22.94 -1.18 -1.97
CA GLY A 46 22.70 -1.99 -0.76
C GLY A 46 22.92 -1.29 0.58
N GLU A 47 23.48 -0.07 0.56
CA GLU A 47 23.79 0.72 1.75
C GLU A 47 22.52 1.17 2.49
N ALA A 48 22.60 1.25 3.82
CA ALA A 48 21.49 1.63 4.69
C ALA A 48 21.43 3.14 4.96
N GLY A 49 22.57 3.83 4.86
CA GLY A 49 22.68 5.29 5.02
C GLY A 49 21.83 6.04 4.00
N HIS A 50 20.82 6.78 4.50
CA HIS A 50 19.90 7.52 3.66
C HIS A 50 19.34 8.76 4.36
N ASP A 51 18.93 9.73 3.55
CA ASP A 51 18.17 10.89 3.96
C ASP A 51 16.72 10.74 3.47
N VAL A 52 15.76 11.09 4.33
CA VAL A 52 14.35 11.10 3.97
C VAL A 52 13.95 12.48 3.47
N LEU A 53 13.44 12.53 2.26
CA LEU A 53 12.94 13.73 1.59
C LEU A 53 11.44 13.58 1.34
N ARG A 54 10.74 14.72 1.28
CA ARG A 54 9.37 14.77 0.75
C ARG A 54 9.39 15.44 -0.61
N GLN A 55 9.09 14.66 -1.65
CA GLN A 55 8.94 15.19 -3.01
C GLN A 55 7.52 14.97 -3.49
N ARG A 56 6.87 16.04 -3.97
CA ARG A 56 5.48 16.01 -4.48
C ARG A 56 4.49 15.36 -3.50
N GLY A 57 4.68 15.62 -2.20
CA GLY A 57 3.86 15.06 -1.12
C GLY A 57 4.17 13.62 -0.70
N ARG A 58 5.10 12.93 -1.38
CA ARG A 58 5.44 11.52 -1.12
C ARG A 58 6.81 11.36 -0.45
N LYS A 59 6.95 10.31 0.37
CA LYS A 59 8.24 9.94 0.98
C LYS A 59 9.22 9.41 -0.09
N THR A 60 10.39 10.04 -0.17
CA THR A 60 11.51 9.67 -1.05
C THR A 60 12.76 9.48 -0.21
N PHE A 61 13.52 8.44 -0.51
CA PHE A 61 14.75 8.08 0.21
C PHE A 61 15.94 8.37 -0.70
N GLN A 62 16.85 9.22 -0.25
CA GLN A 62 18.10 9.50 -0.95
C GLN A 62 19.24 8.74 -0.29
N CYS A 63 19.90 7.86 -1.03
CA CYS A 63 21.07 7.16 -0.51
C CYS A 63 22.23 8.14 -0.29
N GLN A 64 22.90 8.06 0.86
CA GLN A 64 24.07 8.90 1.16
C GLN A 64 25.31 8.46 0.37
N CYS A 65 25.44 7.18 0.04
CA CYS A 65 26.58 6.61 -0.69
C CYS A 65 26.52 6.92 -2.20
N CYS A 66 25.47 6.46 -2.91
CA CYS A 66 25.36 6.61 -4.37
C CYS A 66 24.52 7.81 -4.81
N ARG A 67 23.94 8.58 -3.88
CA ARG A 67 23.07 9.74 -4.14
C ARG A 67 21.80 9.46 -4.96
N VAL A 68 21.51 8.20 -5.28
CA VAL A 68 20.29 7.77 -5.97
C VAL A 68 19.07 8.01 -5.07
N GLN A 69 18.03 8.60 -5.66
CA GLN A 69 16.74 8.83 -5.02
C GLN A 69 15.78 7.69 -5.37
N THR A 70 15.14 7.10 -4.36
CA THR A 70 14.15 6.04 -4.49
C THR A 70 12.86 6.48 -3.80
N ALA A 71 11.78 6.65 -4.55
CA ALA A 71 10.47 6.90 -3.94
C ALA A 71 9.98 5.65 -3.21
N LEU A 72 9.21 5.81 -2.12
CA LEU A 72 8.63 4.69 -1.36
C LEU A 72 7.83 3.72 -2.24
N ILE A 73 7.17 4.24 -3.28
CA ILE A 73 6.36 3.49 -4.24
C ILE A 73 7.14 2.95 -5.44
N ALA A 74 8.41 3.33 -5.63
CA ALA A 74 9.19 2.94 -6.81
C ALA A 74 9.45 1.43 -6.83
N GLY A 75 9.18 0.75 -7.93
CA GLY A 75 9.30 -0.71 -8.05
C GLY A 75 8.18 -1.49 -7.34
N THR A 76 7.09 -0.82 -6.96
CA THR A 76 5.89 -1.47 -6.39
C THR A 76 4.71 -1.34 -7.35
N VAL A 77 3.61 -2.05 -7.07
CA VAL A 77 2.33 -1.90 -7.81
C VAL A 77 1.77 -0.47 -7.74
N PHE A 78 2.23 0.35 -6.79
CA PHE A 78 1.84 1.75 -6.63
C PHE A 78 2.70 2.71 -7.47
N GLN A 79 3.67 2.21 -8.24
CA GLN A 79 4.53 3.05 -9.05
C GLN A 79 3.71 3.86 -10.06
N SER A 80 4.04 5.15 -10.19
CA SER A 80 3.41 6.10 -11.12
C SER A 80 1.89 6.27 -10.95
N THR A 81 1.32 5.82 -9.84
CA THR A 81 -0.11 6.01 -9.59
C THR A 81 -0.42 7.48 -9.24
N PRO A 82 -1.46 8.09 -9.83
CA PRO A 82 -1.95 9.39 -9.37
C PRO A 82 -2.77 9.27 -8.07
N LEU A 83 -3.14 8.05 -7.66
CA LEU A 83 -3.97 7.81 -6.48
C LEU A 83 -3.18 7.96 -5.18
N VAL A 84 -3.90 8.34 -4.12
CA VAL A 84 -3.39 8.26 -2.74
C VAL A 84 -3.33 6.81 -2.28
N LEU A 85 -2.37 6.49 -1.41
CA LEU A 85 -2.15 5.11 -0.94
C LEU A 85 -3.37 4.55 -0.21
N THR A 86 -4.12 5.37 0.52
CA THR A 86 -5.34 4.95 1.22
C THR A 86 -6.38 4.34 0.27
N LEU A 87 -6.54 4.86 -0.95
CA LEU A 87 -7.46 4.28 -1.95
C LEU A 87 -6.98 2.91 -2.44
N TRP A 88 -5.67 2.74 -2.61
CA TRP A 88 -5.07 1.46 -2.96
C TRP A 88 -5.27 0.41 -1.87
N PHE A 89 -5.02 0.77 -0.61
CA PHE A 89 -5.27 -0.13 0.51
C PHE A 89 -6.74 -0.49 0.63
N LEU A 90 -7.65 0.46 0.40
CA LEU A 90 -9.08 0.20 0.39
C LEU A 90 -9.47 -0.75 -0.75
N ALA A 91 -8.90 -0.58 -1.95
CA ALA A 91 -9.13 -1.48 -3.07
C ALA A 91 -8.69 -2.92 -2.76
N ILE A 92 -7.47 -3.08 -2.24
CA ILE A 92 -6.91 -4.38 -1.83
C ILE A 92 -7.79 -5.00 -0.74
N TYR A 93 -8.19 -4.21 0.27
CA TYR A 93 -9.08 -4.66 1.33
C TYR A 93 -10.40 -5.19 0.75
N LEU A 94 -11.09 -4.41 -0.08
CA LEU A 94 -12.38 -4.81 -0.64
C LEU A 94 -12.28 -6.09 -1.47
N ILE A 95 -11.24 -6.20 -2.32
CA ILE A 95 -11.02 -7.40 -3.13
C ILE A 95 -10.69 -8.61 -2.25
N SER A 96 -9.94 -8.44 -1.16
CA SER A 96 -9.56 -9.54 -0.25
C SER A 96 -10.73 -10.11 0.56
N GLN A 97 -11.77 -9.30 0.82
CA GLN A 97 -12.90 -9.72 1.66
C GLN A 97 -13.94 -10.55 0.89
N VAL A 98 -14.02 -10.44 -0.43
CA VAL A 98 -15.03 -11.17 -1.23
C VAL A 98 -14.49 -12.50 -1.76
N LYS A 99 -15.16 -13.59 -1.35
CA LYS A 99 -14.85 -14.95 -1.84
C LYS A 99 -15.11 -15.14 -3.34
N THR A 100 -16.09 -14.42 -3.88
CA THR A 100 -16.55 -14.56 -5.28
C THR A 100 -15.91 -13.57 -6.24
N GLY A 101 -14.97 -12.74 -5.75
CA GLY A 101 -14.43 -11.60 -6.50
C GLY A 101 -15.35 -10.38 -6.50
N LEU A 102 -14.77 -9.22 -6.84
CA LEU A 102 -15.44 -7.93 -6.95
C LEU A 102 -15.37 -7.45 -8.40
N SER A 103 -16.49 -6.98 -8.96
CA SER A 103 -16.47 -6.40 -10.30
C SER A 103 -15.83 -5.02 -10.30
N ALA A 104 -15.14 -4.65 -11.40
CA ALA A 104 -14.55 -3.32 -11.56
C ALA A 104 -15.60 -2.20 -11.39
N LEU A 105 -16.85 -2.44 -11.82
CA LEU A 105 -17.94 -1.48 -11.66
C LEU A 105 -18.34 -1.29 -10.18
N ALA A 106 -18.32 -2.34 -9.38
CA ALA A 106 -18.56 -2.24 -7.94
C ALA A 106 -17.39 -1.55 -7.24
N LEU A 107 -16.15 -1.91 -7.59
CA LEU A 107 -14.95 -1.28 -7.06
C LEU A 107 -14.92 0.22 -7.35
N LYS A 108 -15.28 0.62 -8.58
CA LYS A 108 -15.46 2.03 -8.97
C LYS A 108 -16.40 2.77 -8.03
N ARG A 109 -17.56 2.19 -7.69
CA ARG A 109 -18.56 2.81 -6.80
C ARG A 109 -18.03 2.94 -5.37
N HIS A 110 -17.28 1.94 -4.89
CA HIS A 110 -16.70 1.98 -3.55
C HIS A 110 -15.56 3.00 -3.43
N LEU A 111 -14.69 3.08 -4.44
CA LEU A 111 -13.52 3.97 -4.42
C LEU A 111 -13.84 5.40 -4.89
N GLY A 112 -14.96 5.62 -5.60
CA GLY A 112 -15.31 6.92 -6.16
C GLY A 112 -14.42 7.35 -7.33
N VAL A 113 -13.80 6.40 -8.04
CA VAL A 113 -12.84 6.66 -9.13
C VAL A 113 -13.47 6.46 -10.53
N SER A 114 -12.69 6.71 -11.58
CA SER A 114 -13.11 6.42 -12.95
C SER A 114 -13.10 4.92 -13.24
N TYR A 115 -13.88 4.45 -14.23
CA TYR A 115 -13.90 3.02 -14.56
C TYR A 115 -12.53 2.47 -15.01
N PRO A 116 -11.74 3.15 -15.86
CA PRO A 116 -10.39 2.69 -16.21
C PRO A 116 -9.41 2.64 -15.03
N THR A 117 -9.73 3.32 -13.93
CA THR A 117 -8.92 3.33 -12.71
C THR A 117 -9.26 2.15 -11.78
N ALA A 118 -10.47 1.60 -11.87
CA ALA A 118 -10.97 0.50 -11.05
C ALA A 118 -10.73 -0.85 -11.73
#